data_AF-A0A448BPI8-F1
#
_entry.id   AF-A0A448BPI8-F1
#
_cell.length_a   1.000
_cell.length_b   1.000
_cell.length_c   1.000
_cell.angle_alpha   90.00
_cell.angle_beta   90.00
_cell.angle_gamma   90.00
#
_symmetry.space_group_name_H-M   'P 1'
#
loop_
_entity.id
_entity.type
_entity.pdbx_description
1 polymer ?
#
loop_
_entity_poly.entity_id
_entity_poly.type
_entity_poly.pdbx_seq_one_letter_code
_entity_poly.pdbx_strand_id
1 'polypeptide(L)'
;MENVYKTPEAPLVETRSAKRAHFFVTSLGKMSVLFLVTLGLYGVYWMYKHWKAQQPQMERRISPVWRAIFGIFFFHALARRIHQALPEERQALWSPSEDATWAVLLTVAANLISHLTDVVPALEPYSLPSLLLLLTPLIPMRNIQRQANLASGDPQGTGNAGYSGYNLLFIVLGALYWLLILIGSAVILFGSSQG
;
A
#
# COMPACT_ATOMS: atom_id res chain seq x y z
N MET A 1 -3.39 32.56 59.26
CA MET A 1 -4.61 32.34 58.45
C MET A 1 -4.36 31.10 57.61
N GLU A 2 -4.84 29.94 58.05
CA GLU A 2 -4.72 28.70 57.28
C GLU A 2 -5.59 28.78 56.04
N ASN A 3 -4.99 28.49 54.88
CA ASN A 3 -5.68 28.52 53.60
C ASN A 3 -6.53 27.25 53.48
N VAL A 4 -7.83 27.38 53.80
CA VAL A 4 -8.81 26.28 53.93
C VAL A 4 -9.20 25.69 52.57
N TYR A 5 -8.83 26.32 51.46
CA TYR A 5 -9.20 25.86 50.12
C TYR A 5 -8.02 25.21 49.39
N LYS A 6 -7.84 23.90 49.60
CA LYS A 6 -7.08 23.06 48.65
C LYS A 6 -8.07 22.45 47.66
N THR A 7 -7.99 22.89 46.40
CA THR A 7 -8.70 22.24 45.30
C THR A 7 -8.29 20.77 45.25
N PRO A 8 -9.24 19.81 45.20
CA PRO A 8 -8.89 18.41 45.04
C PRO A 8 -8.16 18.25 43.72
N GLU A 9 -6.87 17.89 43.76
CA GLU A 9 -6.17 17.43 42.58
C GLU A 9 -6.79 16.09 42.19
N ALA A 10 -7.73 16.13 41.24
CA ALA A 10 -8.19 14.93 40.58
C ALA A 10 -6.94 14.28 39.97
N PRO A 11 -6.63 13.00 40.29
CA PRO A 11 -5.59 12.30 39.57
C PRO A 11 -5.99 12.37 38.11
N LEU A 12 -5.17 13.04 37.30
CA LEU A 12 -5.24 12.91 35.86
C LEU A 12 -5.05 11.41 35.64
N VAL A 13 -6.15 10.69 35.41
CA VAL A 13 -6.09 9.39 34.77
C VAL A 13 -5.60 9.73 33.38
N GLU A 14 -4.28 9.90 33.26
CA GLU A 14 -3.56 9.59 32.05
C GLU A 14 -3.84 8.11 31.84
N THR A 15 -5.01 7.82 31.27
CA THR A 15 -5.14 6.71 30.36
C THR A 15 -4.09 7.04 29.30
N ARG A 16 -2.84 6.61 29.54
CA ARG A 16 -1.99 6.08 28.49
C ARG A 16 -2.84 4.99 27.85
N SER A 17 -3.81 5.40 27.05
CA SER A 17 -4.34 4.60 25.96
C SER A 17 -3.06 4.24 25.23
N ALA A 18 -2.60 3.00 25.43
CA ALA A 18 -1.35 2.51 24.89
C ALA A 18 -1.28 3.03 23.45
N LYS A 19 -0.34 3.96 23.21
CA LYS A 19 -0.41 4.94 22.11
C LYS A 19 -0.50 4.16 20.81
N ARG A 20 -1.72 3.88 20.35
CA ARG A 20 -1.94 2.85 19.33
C ARG A 20 -1.17 3.31 18.10
N ALA A 21 -0.34 2.44 17.53
CA ALA A 21 0.42 2.82 16.36
C ALA A 21 -0.57 3.15 15.24
N HIS A 22 -0.48 4.36 14.68
CA HIS A 22 -1.42 4.82 13.67
C HIS A 22 -0.81 4.51 12.30
N PHE A 23 -1.25 3.42 11.67
CA PHE A 23 -0.97 3.14 10.27
C PHE A 23 -2.19 3.42 9.41
N PHE A 24 -2.00 3.45 8.09
CA PHE A 24 -3.13 3.56 7.18
C PHE A 24 -3.93 2.25 7.19
N VAL A 25 -5.17 2.33 7.67
CA VAL A 25 -6.12 1.21 7.68
C VAL A 25 -6.92 1.20 6.39
N THR A 26 -7.09 0.02 5.79
CA THR A 26 -7.96 -0.21 4.62
C THR A 26 -8.31 -1.68 4.53
N SER A 27 -9.51 -1.99 4.03
CA SER A 27 -9.85 -3.39 3.73
C SER A 27 -8.96 -3.92 2.60
N LEU A 28 -8.60 -5.21 2.70
CA LEU A 28 -7.77 -5.84 1.67
C LEU A 28 -8.49 -5.89 0.32
N GLY A 29 -9.81 -6.05 0.31
CA GLY A 29 -10.62 -6.06 -0.91
C GLY A 29 -10.56 -4.71 -1.63
N LYS A 30 -10.80 -3.61 -0.91
CA LYS A 30 -10.71 -2.25 -1.48
C LYS A 30 -9.32 -1.96 -2.03
N MET A 31 -8.27 -2.31 -1.26
CA MET A 31 -6.89 -2.16 -1.70
C MET A 31 -6.63 -2.93 -3.00
N SER A 32 -7.04 -4.20 -3.08
CA SER A 32 -6.86 -5.02 -4.28
C SER A 32 -7.57 -4.43 -5.50
N VAL A 33 -8.83 -4.00 -5.33
CA VAL A 33 -9.59 -3.38 -6.42
C VAL A 33 -8.91 -2.12 -6.90
N LEU A 34 -8.54 -1.21 -5.99
CA LEU A 34 -7.88 0.04 -6.37
C LEU A 34 -6.50 -0.21 -6.98
N PHE A 35 -5.75 -1.20 -6.51
CA PHE A 35 -4.47 -1.58 -7.11
C PHE A 35 -4.64 -2.13 -8.53
N LEU A 36 -5.62 -3.01 -8.74
CA LEU A 36 -5.91 -3.59 -10.05
C LEU A 36 -6.35 -2.53 -11.06
N VAL A 37 -7.37 -1.73 -10.72
CA VAL A 37 -7.93 -0.75 -11.66
C VAL A 37 -6.95 0.38 -11.99
N THR A 38 -5.98 0.65 -11.12
CA THR A 38 -4.93 1.67 -11.36
C THR A 38 -3.61 1.09 -11.86
N LEU A 39 -3.56 -0.18 -12.27
CA LEU A 39 -2.35 -0.85 -12.77
C LEU A 39 -1.16 -0.73 -11.80
N GLY A 40 -1.45 -0.87 -10.50
CA GLY A 40 -0.45 -0.78 -9.44
C GLY A 40 -0.11 0.63 -8.96
N LEU A 41 -0.57 1.70 -9.63
CA LEU A 41 -0.28 3.09 -9.24
C LEU A 41 -0.82 3.43 -7.84
N TYR A 42 -1.93 2.79 -7.42
CA TYR A 42 -2.43 2.89 -6.05
C TYR A 42 -1.37 2.55 -4.99
N GLY A 43 -0.35 1.75 -5.33
CA GLY A 43 0.77 1.45 -4.44
C GLY A 43 1.55 2.68 -3.97
N VAL A 44 1.69 3.70 -4.83
CA VAL A 44 2.32 4.97 -4.47
C VAL A 44 1.44 5.73 -3.47
N TYR A 45 0.14 5.84 -3.75
CA TYR A 45 -0.82 6.45 -2.81
C TYR A 45 -0.85 5.71 -1.47
N TRP A 46 -0.84 4.38 -1.48
CA TRP A 46 -0.80 3.53 -0.31
C TRP A 46 0.45 3.81 0.55
N MET A 47 1.63 3.89 -0.07
CA MET A 47 2.88 4.24 0.60
C MET A 47 2.83 5.65 1.20
N TYR A 48 2.31 6.63 0.45
CA TYR A 48 2.09 7.99 0.94
C TYR A 48 1.21 8.02 2.19
N LYS A 49 0.08 7.29 2.18
CA LYS A 49 -0.86 7.29 3.30
C LYS A 49 -0.23 6.69 4.57
N HIS A 50 0.55 5.62 4.43
CA HIS A 50 1.30 5.05 5.56
C HIS A 50 2.31 6.04 6.14
N TRP A 51 3.15 6.65 5.29
CA TRP A 51 4.13 7.63 5.77
C TRP A 51 3.49 8.89 6.33
N LYS A 52 2.34 9.32 5.80
CA LYS A 52 1.57 10.44 6.35
C LYS A 52 1.01 10.11 7.73
N ALA A 53 0.51 8.89 7.93
CA ALA A 53 0.02 8.44 9.24
C ALA A 53 1.14 8.35 10.28
N GLN A 54 2.34 7.96 9.86
CA GLN A 54 3.52 7.83 10.72
C GLN A 54 4.25 9.16 10.98
N GLN A 55 4.12 10.15 10.09
CA GLN A 55 4.81 11.44 10.16
C GLN A 55 4.70 12.16 11.53
N PRO A 56 3.52 12.24 12.19
CA PRO A 56 3.38 12.91 13.49
C PRO A 56 4.13 12.22 14.63
N GLN A 57 4.45 10.93 14.47
CA GLN A 57 5.15 10.12 15.47
C GLN A 57 6.67 10.15 15.29
N MET A 58 7.18 10.86 14.27
CA MET A 58 8.60 10.90 13.95
C MET A 58 9.25 12.18 14.46
N GLU A 59 10.38 12.03 15.15
CA GLU A 59 11.18 13.15 15.66
C GLU A 59 11.72 14.07 14.55
N ARG A 60 11.99 13.49 13.38
CA ARG A 60 12.45 14.22 12.20
C ARG A 60 11.30 14.49 11.23
N ARG A 61 11.26 15.72 10.71
CA ARG A 61 10.31 16.12 9.66
C ARG A 61 10.60 15.35 8.37
N ILE A 62 9.86 14.28 8.13
CA ILE A 62 9.90 13.52 6.88
C ILE A 62 8.97 14.12 5.84
N SER A 63 9.25 13.87 4.55
CA SER A 63 8.29 14.10 3.46
C SER A 63 7.63 12.77 3.06
N PRO A 64 6.34 12.56 3.35
CA PRO A 64 5.61 11.36 2.94
C PRO A 64 5.52 11.21 1.42
N VAL A 65 5.46 12.34 0.69
CA VAL A 65 5.36 12.35 -0.78
C VAL A 65 6.63 11.78 -1.41
N TRP A 66 7.81 12.26 -0.98
CA TRP A 66 9.07 11.74 -1.51
C TRP A 66 9.29 10.28 -1.14
N ARG A 67 8.89 9.87 0.07
CA ARG A 67 8.95 8.45 0.46
C ARG A 67 8.00 7.56 -0.34
N ALA A 68 6.91 8.11 -0.87
CA ALA A 68 5.99 7.39 -1.72
C ALA A 68 6.54 7.23 -3.15
N ILE A 69 7.05 8.33 -3.74
CA ILE A 69 7.67 8.33 -5.07
C ILE A 69 8.88 7.40 -5.08
N PHE A 70 9.72 7.48 -4.06
CA PHE A 70 10.89 6.61 -3.87
C PHE A 70 10.57 5.37 -3.03
N GLY A 71 9.33 4.87 -3.11
CA GLY A 71 8.79 3.80 -2.26
C GLY A 71 9.63 2.55 -2.18
N ILE A 72 10.35 2.21 -3.26
CA ILE A 72 11.27 1.07 -3.35
C ILE A 72 12.29 1.08 -2.20
N PHE A 73 12.85 2.23 -1.84
CA PHE A 73 13.82 2.34 -0.75
C PHE A 73 13.20 2.31 0.65
N PHE A 74 11.88 2.54 0.73
CA PHE A 74 11.17 2.73 1.99
C PHE A 74 10.28 1.54 2.39
N PHE A 75 10.12 0.51 1.54
CA PHE A 75 9.35 -0.69 1.86
C PHE A 75 9.85 -1.39 3.13
N HIS A 76 11.15 -1.69 3.24
CA HIS A 76 11.72 -2.33 4.43
C HIS A 76 11.58 -1.47 5.68
N ALA A 77 11.70 -0.14 5.53
CA ALA A 77 11.54 0.78 6.65
C ALA A 77 10.08 0.81 7.14
N LEU A 78 9.10 0.75 6.23
CA LEU A 78 7.69 0.69 6.57
C LEU A 78 7.33 -0.66 7.23
N ALA A 79 7.73 -1.78 6.62
CA ALA A 79 7.45 -3.11 7.14
C ALA A 79 8.03 -3.31 8.54
N ARG A 80 9.26 -2.86 8.79
CA ARG A 80 9.89 -2.91 10.12
C ARG A 80 9.15 -2.08 11.16
N ARG A 81 8.66 -0.89 10.79
CA ARG A 81 7.86 -0.05 11.70
C ARG A 81 6.53 -0.72 12.06
N ILE A 82 5.87 -1.32 11.08
CA ILE A 82 4.65 -2.09 11.32
C ILE A 82 4.95 -3.26 12.27
N HIS A 83 6.05 -3.98 12.04
CA HIS A 83 6.46 -5.12 12.87
C HIS A 83 6.70 -4.71 14.33
N GLN A 84 7.44 -3.63 14.56
CA GLN A 84 7.71 -3.08 15.89
C GLN A 84 6.44 -2.65 16.65
N ALA A 85 5.36 -2.37 15.92
CA ALA A 85 4.09 -1.99 16.50
C ALA A 85 3.13 -3.17 16.74
N LEU A 86 3.49 -4.38 16.30
CA LEU A 86 2.70 -5.58 16.57
C LEU A 86 2.92 -6.09 18.00
N PRO A 87 1.95 -6.81 18.59
CA PRO A 87 2.18 -7.59 19.81
C PRO A 87 3.29 -8.63 19.60
N GLU A 88 4.04 -8.96 20.65
CA GLU A 88 5.19 -9.90 20.59
C GLU A 88 4.83 -11.26 19.96
N GLU A 89 3.67 -11.81 20.32
CA GLU A 89 3.14 -13.06 19.73
C GLU A 89 3.03 -13.00 18.20
N ARG A 90 2.70 -11.82 17.66
CA ARG A 90 2.57 -11.59 16.22
C ARG A 90 3.89 -11.26 15.56
N GLN A 91 4.84 -10.66 16.28
CA GLN A 91 6.18 -10.39 15.77
C GLN A 91 6.93 -11.67 15.41
N ALA A 92 6.77 -12.74 16.19
CA ALA A 92 7.41 -14.03 15.92
C ALA A 92 6.86 -14.75 14.67
N LEU A 93 5.62 -14.46 14.27
CA LEU A 93 4.92 -15.14 13.18
C LEU A 93 5.09 -14.47 11.81
N TRP A 94 5.75 -13.32 11.76
CA TRP A 94 5.87 -12.54 10.53
C TRP A 94 7.26 -11.95 10.37
N SER A 95 7.89 -12.25 9.23
CA SER A 95 9.15 -11.69 8.81
C SER A 95 8.91 -10.42 7.96
N PRO A 96 9.14 -9.20 8.50
CA PRO A 96 8.91 -7.97 7.74
C PRO A 96 9.86 -7.82 6.56
N SER A 97 11.06 -8.41 6.65
CA SER A 97 12.07 -8.34 5.60
C SER A 97 11.70 -9.16 4.37
N GLU A 98 11.03 -10.32 4.54
CA GLU A 98 10.64 -11.18 3.42
C GLU A 98 9.59 -10.49 2.53
N ASP A 99 8.47 -10.06 3.11
CA ASP A 99 7.42 -9.38 2.34
C ASP A 99 7.94 -8.07 1.72
N ALA A 100 8.77 -7.29 2.44
CA ALA A 100 9.36 -6.09 1.87
C ALA A 100 10.30 -6.39 0.69
N THR A 101 11.10 -7.47 0.80
CA THR A 101 12.01 -7.89 -0.27
C THR A 101 11.23 -8.37 -1.49
N TRP A 102 10.20 -9.20 -1.31
CA TRP A 102 9.33 -9.61 -2.40
C TRP A 102 8.57 -8.44 -3.03
N ALA A 103 8.08 -7.49 -2.24
CA ALA A 103 7.42 -6.30 -2.77
C ALA A 103 8.38 -5.50 -3.68
N VAL A 104 9.63 -5.30 -3.24
CA VAL A 104 10.65 -4.59 -4.02
C VAL A 104 11.05 -5.38 -5.27
N LEU A 105 11.40 -6.66 -5.12
CA LEU A 105 11.84 -7.51 -6.23
C LEU A 105 10.78 -7.63 -7.31
N LEU A 106 9.53 -7.92 -6.93
CA LEU A 106 8.43 -8.04 -7.88
C LEU A 106 8.12 -6.70 -8.57
N THR A 107 8.17 -5.58 -7.82
CA THR A 107 7.94 -4.26 -8.41
C THR A 107 9.02 -3.94 -9.44
N VAL A 108 10.30 -4.11 -9.09
CA VAL A 108 11.43 -3.81 -9.99
C VAL A 108 11.44 -4.74 -11.19
N ALA A 109 11.28 -6.05 -10.98
CA ALA A 109 11.26 -7.03 -12.06
C ALA A 109 10.10 -6.78 -13.03
N ALA A 110 8.88 -6.54 -12.52
CA ALA A 110 7.73 -6.29 -13.36
C ALA A 110 7.86 -4.99 -14.17
N ASN A 111 8.38 -3.91 -13.56
CA ASN A 111 8.62 -2.66 -14.29
C ASN A 111 9.71 -2.83 -15.37
N LEU A 112 10.78 -3.57 -15.07
CA LEU A 112 11.83 -3.86 -16.05
C LEU A 112 11.29 -4.69 -17.22
N ILE A 113 10.53 -5.75 -16.94
CA ILE A 113 9.95 -6.61 -17.97
C ILE A 113 8.97 -5.82 -18.83
N SER A 114 8.06 -5.06 -18.22
CA SER A 114 7.12 -4.20 -18.95
C SER A 114 7.86 -3.22 -19.86
N HIS A 115 8.89 -2.53 -19.34
CA HIS A 115 9.68 -1.60 -20.13
C HIS A 115 10.40 -2.28 -21.30
N LEU A 116 10.99 -3.45 -21.07
CA LEU A 116 11.64 -4.23 -22.14
C LEU A 116 10.65 -4.65 -23.22
N THR A 117 9.43 -5.05 -22.84
CA THR A 117 8.38 -5.38 -23.80
C THR A 117 7.96 -4.18 -24.65
N ASP A 118 7.91 -2.98 -24.06
CA ASP A 118 7.51 -1.77 -24.77
C ASP A 118 8.58 -1.26 -25.77
N VAL A 119 9.86 -1.48 -25.47
CA VAL A 119 10.98 -0.97 -26.31
C VAL A 119 11.50 -1.97 -27.34
N VAL A 120 11.21 -3.26 -27.19
CA VAL A 120 11.66 -4.32 -28.11
C VAL A 120 10.49 -4.80 -28.97
N PRO A 121 10.43 -4.47 -30.28
CA PRO A 121 9.30 -4.84 -31.14
C PRO A 121 9.01 -6.34 -31.19
N ALA A 122 10.05 -7.18 -31.14
CA ALA A 122 9.90 -8.64 -31.12
C ALA A 122 9.15 -9.18 -29.89
N LEU A 123 9.00 -8.38 -28.83
CA LEU A 123 8.29 -8.75 -27.61
C LEU A 123 6.85 -8.20 -27.56
N GLU A 124 6.41 -7.42 -28.55
CA GLU A 124 5.09 -6.79 -28.59
C GLU A 124 3.91 -7.74 -28.28
N PRO A 125 3.88 -9.01 -28.76
CA PRO A 125 2.81 -9.95 -28.40
C PRO A 125 2.72 -10.29 -26.90
N TYR A 126 3.78 -10.03 -26.13
CA TYR A 126 3.85 -10.25 -24.68
C TYR A 126 3.49 -9.03 -23.84
N SER A 127 3.05 -7.92 -24.45
CA SER A 127 2.69 -6.65 -23.77
C SER A 127 1.62 -6.82 -22.70
N LEU A 128 0.56 -7.59 -22.97
CA LEU A 128 -0.47 -7.86 -21.97
C LEU A 128 0.04 -8.77 -20.82
N PRO A 129 0.70 -9.92 -21.09
CA PRO A 129 1.34 -10.71 -20.05
C PRO A 129 2.32 -9.91 -19.18
N SER A 130 3.18 -9.07 -19.77
CA SER A 130 4.14 -8.26 -19.02
C SER A 130 3.45 -7.20 -18.16
N LEU A 131 2.38 -6.58 -18.66
CA LEU A 131 1.54 -5.66 -17.88
C LEU A 131 0.92 -6.34 -16.66
N LEU A 132 0.43 -7.58 -16.81
CA LEU A 132 -0.15 -8.34 -15.69
C LEU A 132 0.88 -8.63 -14.60
N LEU A 133 2.18 -8.67 -14.91
CA LEU A 133 3.22 -8.83 -13.89
C LEU A 133 3.29 -7.64 -12.93
N LEU A 134 2.88 -6.43 -13.36
CA LEU A 134 2.80 -5.25 -12.49
C LEU A 134 1.78 -5.44 -11.34
N LEU A 135 0.91 -6.44 -11.44
CA LEU A 135 -0.05 -6.78 -10.39
C LEU A 135 0.54 -7.67 -9.29
N THR A 136 1.65 -8.36 -9.56
CA THR A 136 2.27 -9.31 -8.62
C THR A 136 2.74 -8.71 -7.29
N PRO A 137 3.21 -7.44 -7.19
CA PRO A 137 3.57 -6.84 -5.90
C PRO A 137 2.39 -6.73 -4.93
N LEU A 138 1.14 -6.84 -5.42
CA LEU A 138 -0.05 -6.83 -4.58
C LEU A 138 -0.01 -7.91 -3.50
N ILE A 139 0.60 -9.07 -3.76
CA ILE A 139 0.65 -10.20 -2.82
C ILE A 139 1.40 -9.81 -1.53
N PRO A 140 2.70 -9.46 -1.56
CA PRO A 140 3.41 -9.03 -0.37
C PRO A 140 2.83 -7.74 0.22
N MET A 141 2.33 -6.81 -0.62
CA MET A 141 1.71 -5.58 -0.13
C MET A 141 0.43 -5.84 0.69
N ARG A 142 -0.40 -6.82 0.30
CA ARG A 142 -1.57 -7.24 1.09
C ARG A 142 -1.16 -7.87 2.41
N ASN A 143 -0.07 -8.63 2.44
CA ASN A 143 0.47 -9.15 3.70
C ASN A 143 0.89 -8.01 4.63
N ILE A 144 1.67 -7.05 4.13
CA ILE A 144 2.08 -5.87 4.92
C ILE A 144 0.85 -5.09 5.40
N GLN A 145 -0.16 -4.89 4.55
CA GLN A 145 -1.38 -4.18 4.93
C GLN A 145 -2.18 -4.91 6.02
N ARG A 146 -2.25 -6.24 5.96
CA ARG A 146 -2.90 -7.04 7.01
C ARG A 146 -2.23 -6.81 8.37
N GLN A 147 -0.90 -6.74 8.40
CA GLN A 147 -0.15 -6.46 9.63
C GLN A 147 -0.34 -5.01 10.09
N ALA A 148 -0.41 -4.05 9.18
CA ALA A 148 -0.70 -2.65 9.50
C ALA A 148 -2.09 -2.46 10.13
N ASN A 149 -3.09 -3.15 9.58
CA ASN A 149 -4.45 -3.22 10.09
C ASN A 149 -4.48 -3.81 11.52
N LEU A 150 -3.79 -4.93 11.73
CA LEU A 150 -3.63 -5.56 13.05
C LEU A 150 -2.95 -4.63 14.07
N ALA A 151 -1.82 -4.01 13.71
CA ALA A 151 -1.11 -3.06 14.56
C ALA A 151 -1.94 -1.82 14.92
N SER A 152 -2.89 -1.44 14.05
CA SER A 152 -3.82 -0.33 14.28
C SER A 152 -5.08 -0.74 15.05
N GLY A 153 -5.23 -2.01 15.42
CA GLY A 153 -6.39 -2.54 16.14
C GLY A 153 -7.67 -2.65 15.29
N ASP A 154 -7.56 -2.66 13.96
CA ASP A 154 -8.67 -2.94 13.04
C ASP A 154 -8.25 -4.04 12.04
N PRO A 155 -8.22 -5.31 12.47
CA PRO A 155 -7.70 -6.43 11.67
C PRO A 155 -8.39 -6.60 10.32
N GLN A 156 -9.69 -6.26 10.25
CA GLN A 156 -10.51 -6.40 9.05
C GLN A 156 -10.46 -5.16 8.15
N GLY A 157 -9.88 -4.05 8.62
CA GLY A 157 -9.80 -2.79 7.88
C GLY A 157 -11.18 -2.15 7.65
N THR A 158 -12.11 -2.36 8.58
CA THR A 158 -13.49 -1.89 8.49
C THR A 158 -13.59 -0.36 8.51
N GLY A 159 -12.68 0.31 9.22
CA GLY A 159 -12.58 1.78 9.30
C GLY A 159 -12.37 2.46 7.94
N ASN A 160 -12.01 1.70 6.90
CA ASN A 160 -11.88 2.21 5.54
C ASN A 160 -12.21 1.13 4.50
N ALA A 161 -13.33 0.42 4.69
CA ALA A 161 -13.81 -0.59 3.74
C ALA A 161 -14.64 0.00 2.58
N GLY A 162 -15.34 1.12 2.80
CA GLY A 162 -16.23 1.74 1.81
C GLY A 162 -15.50 2.46 0.67
N TYR A 163 -16.17 2.58 -0.47
CA TYR A 163 -15.68 3.37 -1.61
C TYR A 163 -16.17 4.82 -1.50
N SER A 164 -15.26 5.79 -1.56
CA SER A 164 -15.60 7.21 -1.69
C SER A 164 -15.91 7.55 -3.15
N GLY A 165 -16.50 8.72 -3.41
CA GLY A 165 -16.72 9.21 -4.78
C GLY A 165 -15.44 9.27 -5.62
N TYR A 166 -14.32 9.68 -5.02
CA TYR A 166 -13.02 9.63 -5.69
C TYR A 166 -12.59 8.20 -6.05
N ASN A 167 -12.84 7.22 -5.18
CA ASN A 167 -12.51 5.82 -5.50
C ASN A 167 -13.34 5.33 -6.68
N LEU A 168 -14.63 5.67 -6.72
CA LEU A 168 -15.50 5.30 -7.83
C LEU A 168 -15.04 5.93 -9.14
N LEU A 169 -14.64 7.20 -9.12
CA LEU A 169 -14.05 7.87 -10.28
C LEU A 169 -12.82 7.10 -10.82
N PHE A 170 -11.87 6.74 -9.96
CA PHE A 170 -10.69 5.98 -10.38
C PHE A 170 -11.03 4.56 -10.84
N ILE A 171 -12.06 3.93 -10.28
CA ILE A 171 -12.54 2.61 -10.74
C ILE A 171 -13.10 2.72 -12.16
N VAL A 172 -13.93 3.71 -12.45
CA VAL A 172 -14.51 3.91 -13.79
C VAL A 172 -13.41 4.22 -14.80
N LEU A 173 -12.53 5.18 -14.51
CA LEU A 173 -11.42 5.53 -15.41
C LEU A 173 -10.48 4.35 -15.63
N GLY A 174 -10.15 3.61 -14.58
CA GLY A 174 -9.31 2.42 -14.66
C GLY A 174 -9.95 1.31 -15.49
N ALA A 175 -11.25 1.05 -15.31
CA ALA A 175 -11.98 0.05 -16.08
C ALA A 175 -12.02 0.40 -17.58
N LEU A 176 -12.24 1.68 -17.92
CA LEU A 176 -12.17 2.15 -19.31
C LEU A 176 -10.76 1.97 -19.89
N TYR A 177 -9.72 2.26 -19.10
CA TYR A 177 -8.34 2.08 -19.55
C TYR A 177 -7.99 0.61 -19.77
N TRP A 178 -8.44 -0.29 -18.88
CA TRP A 178 -8.34 -1.74 -19.08
C TRP A 178 -9.02 -2.20 -20.37
N LEU A 179 -10.20 -1.66 -20.70
CA LEU A 179 -10.88 -1.99 -21.95
C LEU A 179 -10.04 -1.60 -23.17
N LEU A 180 -9.44 -0.41 -23.16
CA LEU A 180 -8.54 0.04 -24.23
C LEU A 180 -7.33 -0.86 -24.39
N ILE A 181 -6.72 -1.27 -23.27
CA ILE A 181 -5.60 -2.22 -23.26
C ILE A 181 -6.02 -3.54 -23.89
N LEU A 182 -7.15 -4.11 -23.46
CA LEU A 182 -7.62 -5.40 -23.98
C LEU A 182 -7.94 -5.35 -25.47
N ILE A 183 -8.54 -4.26 -25.95
CA ILE A 183 -8.79 -4.05 -27.39
C ILE A 183 -7.45 -3.98 -28.14
N GLY A 184 -6.49 -3.17 -27.66
CA GLY A 184 -5.17 -3.04 -28.27
C GLY A 184 -4.43 -4.39 -28.33
N SER A 185 -4.42 -5.13 -27.23
CA SER A 185 -3.80 -6.46 -27.17
C SER A 185 -4.49 -7.46 -28.11
N ALA A 186 -5.82 -7.41 -28.24
CA ALA A 186 -6.53 -8.25 -29.20
C ALA A 186 -6.13 -7.92 -30.65
N VAL A 187 -6.00 -6.64 -31.00
CA VAL A 187 -5.55 -6.22 -32.34
C VAL A 187 -4.14 -6.72 -32.63
N ILE A 188 -3.21 -6.63 -31.66
CA ILE A 188 -1.84 -7.14 -31.82
C ILE A 188 -1.84 -8.66 -32.06
N LEU A 189 -2.59 -9.41 -31.24
CA LEU A 189 -2.61 -10.88 -31.29
C LEU A 189 -3.31 -11.42 -32.55
N PHE A 190 -4.41 -10.81 -32.99
CA PHE A 190 -5.17 -11.29 -34.15
C PHE A 190 -4.80 -10.60 -35.47
N GLY A 191 -4.16 -9.43 -35.41
CA GLY A 191 -3.65 -8.72 -36.58
C GLY A 191 -2.31 -9.30 -37.08
N SER A 192 -1.48 -9.81 -36.17
CA SER A 192 -0.21 -10.46 -36.52
C SER A 192 -0.36 -11.83 -37.19
N SER A 193 -1.56 -12.44 -37.18
CA SER A 193 -1.81 -13.73 -37.83
C SER A 193 -2.22 -13.62 -39.32
N GLN A 194 -2.25 -12.41 -39.89
CA GLN A 194 -2.76 -12.13 -41.24
C GLN A 194 -1.67 -11.64 -42.23
N GLY A 195 -0.40 -11.59 -41.82
CA GLY A 195 0.75 -11.19 -42.65
C GLY A 195 1.83 -12.25 -42.66
#